data_AF-A0A348PIW0-F1
#
_entry.id   AF-A0A348PIW0-F1
#
_cell.length_a   1.000
_cell.length_b   1.000
_cell.length_c   1.000
_cell.angle_alpha   90.00
_cell.angle_beta   90.00
_cell.angle_gamma   90.00
#
_symmetry.space_group_name_H-M   'P 1'
#
loop_
_entity.id
_entity.type
_entity.pdbx_description
1 polymer ?
#
loop_
_entity_poly.entity_id
_entity_poly.type
_entity_poly.pdbx_seq_one_letter_code
_entity_poly.pdbx_strand_id
1 'polypeptide(L)' 'MSVLVTQQAPDFTAAAVLANGSIVDGFQLSSLKGKKIMLFFYPLDFTFVCPSEILAHHHRIAKFAEKG' A
#
# COMPACT_ATOMS: atom_id res chain seq x y z
N MET A 1 -22.64 -3.88 6.35
CA MET A 1 -21.25 -4.33 6.51
C MET A 1 -20.97 -5.31 5.38
N SER A 2 -20.34 -4.87 4.29
CA SER A 2 -20.03 -5.73 3.14
C SER A 2 -18.71 -6.47 3.40
N VAL A 3 -18.68 -7.77 3.15
CA VAL A 3 -17.45 -8.56 3.17
C VAL A 3 -16.80 -8.43 1.78
N LEU A 4 -15.58 -7.89 1.72
CA LEU A 4 -14.83 -7.66 0.47
C LEU A 4 -13.84 -8.79 0.15
N VAL A 5 -13.70 -9.78 1.04
CA VAL A 5 -12.84 -10.95 0.82
C VAL A 5 -13.36 -11.74 -0.38
N THR A 6 -12.45 -12.29 -1.19
CA THR A 6 -12.69 -12.99 -2.47
C THR A 6 -13.33 -12.15 -3.58
N GLN A 7 -13.62 -10.87 -3.34
CA GLN A 7 -14.04 -9.94 -4.37
C GLN A 7 -12.83 -9.28 -5.03
N GLN A 8 -13.02 -8.78 -6.25
CA GLN A 8 -12.01 -7.96 -6.89
C GLN A 8 -11.78 -6.69 -6.06
N ALA A 9 -10.50 -6.39 -5.77
CA ALA A 9 -10.14 -5.18 -5.06
C ALA A 9 -10.68 -3.94 -5.79
N PRO A 10 -11.38 -3.03 -5.10
CA PRO A 10 -11.87 -1.79 -5.70
C PRO A 10 -10.71 -0.98 -6.28
N ASP A 11 -10.82 -0.61 -7.55
CA ASP A 11 -9.84 0.27 -8.17
C ASP A 11 -10.02 1.69 -7.64
N PHE A 12 -8.92 2.41 -7.49
CA PHE A 12 -8.93 3.81 -7.08
C PHE A 12 -7.81 4.57 -7.78
N THR A 13 -8.02 5.87 -7.94
CA THR A 13 -7.02 6.82 -8.43
C THR A 13 -6.82 7.90 -7.39
N ALA A 14 -5.58 8.11 -6.95
CA ALA A 14 -5.25 9.10 -5.94
C ALA A 14 -3.84 9.68 -6.15
N ALA A 15 -3.57 10.81 -5.52
CA ALA A 15 -2.21 11.33 -5.45
C ALA A 15 -1.35 10.44 -4.54
N ALA A 16 -0.10 10.17 -4.93
CA ALA A 16 0.82 9.32 -4.19
C ALA A 16 2.26 9.82 -4.25
N VAL A 17 3.01 9.57 -3.18
CA VAL A 17 4.47 9.76 -3.12
C VAL A 17 5.14 8.42 -3.44
N LEU A 18 5.97 8.40 -4.49
CA LEU A 18 6.71 7.21 -4.90
C LEU A 18 8.02 7.05 -4.11
N ALA A 19 8.64 5.86 -4.19
CA ALA A 19 9.86 5.52 -3.46
C ALA A 19 11.07 6.43 -3.80
N ASN A 20 11.07 7.06 -4.97
CA ASN A 20 12.07 8.04 -5.40
C ASN A 20 11.75 9.47 -4.91
N GLY A 21 10.68 9.67 -4.15
CA GLY A 21 10.21 10.97 -3.68
C GLY A 21 9.40 11.77 -4.69
N SER A 22 9.15 11.26 -5.91
CA SER A 22 8.29 11.96 -6.87
C SER A 22 6.82 11.85 -6.48
N ILE A 23 6.09 12.96 -6.65
CA ILE A 23 4.64 13.03 -6.43
C ILE A 23 3.95 12.75 -7.76
N VAL A 24 2.97 11.85 -7.76
CA VAL A 24 2.12 11.56 -8.91
C VAL A 24 0.66 11.80 -8.51
N ASP A 25 -0.08 12.60 -9.28
CA ASP A 25 -1.47 12.94 -8.95
C ASP A 25 -2.48 11.84 -9.30
N GLY A 26 -2.10 10.94 -10.22
CA GLY A 26 -2.98 9.94 -10.82
C GLY A 26 -2.53 8.50 -10.58
N PHE A 27 -2.08 8.15 -9.37
CA PHE A 27 -1.72 6.77 -9.07
C PHE A 27 -2.96 5.89 -9.06
N GLN A 28 -2.99 4.90 -9.97
CA GLN A 28 -4.10 3.97 -10.11
C GLN A 28 -3.73 2.59 -9.58
N LEU A 29 -4.56 1.99 -8.71
CA LEU A 29 -4.28 0.67 -8.14
C LEU A 29 -4.15 -0.41 -9.23
N SER A 30 -4.97 -0.35 -10.28
CA SER A 30 -4.91 -1.29 -11.39
C SER A 30 -3.62 -1.24 -12.22
N SER A 31 -2.80 -0.19 -12.09
CA SER A 31 -1.45 -0.15 -12.69
C SER A 31 -0.50 -1.20 -12.13
N LEU A 32 -0.79 -1.74 -10.93
CA LEU A 32 0.00 -2.76 -10.25
C LEU A 32 -0.47 -4.20 -10.53
N LYS A 33 -1.40 -4.40 -11.48
CA LYS A 33 -1.89 -5.73 -11.85
C LYS A 33 -0.75 -6.68 -12.23
N GLY A 34 -0.91 -7.96 -11.89
CA GLY A 34 0.09 -9.01 -12.12
C GLY A 34 1.12 -9.16 -11.00
N LYS A 35 1.09 -8.28 -9.98
CA LYS A 35 1.91 -8.41 -8.77
C LYS A 35 1.02 -8.70 -7.56
N LYS A 36 1.56 -9.38 -6.55
CA LYS A 36 0.93 -9.45 -5.22
C LYS A 36 1.08 -8.08 -4.56
N ILE A 37 -0.03 -7.51 -4.09
CA ILE A 37 -0.07 -6.16 -3.51
C ILE A 37 -0.48 -6.27 -2.05
N MET A 38 0.25 -5.58 -1.17
CA MET A 38 -0.15 -5.35 0.22
C MET A 38 -0.62 -3.89 0.33
N LEU A 39 -1.93 -3.69 0.42
CA LEU A 39 -2.53 -2.38 0.68
C LEU A 39 -2.85 -2.27 2.17
N PHE A 40 -2.27 -1.29 2.85
CA PHE A 40 -2.54 -1.01 4.26
C PHE A 40 -3.02 0.44 4.41
N PHE A 41 -3.95 0.65 5.32
CA PHE A 41 -4.45 1.98 5.68
C PHE A 41 -4.03 2.26 7.10
N TYR A 42 -3.56 3.47 7.36
CA TYR A 42 -3.23 3.94 8.70
C TYR A 42 -4.00 5.25 8.98
N PRO A 43 -4.32 5.56 10.24
CA PRO A 43 -5.24 6.66 10.57
C PRO A 43 -4.77 8.05 10.14
N LEU A 44 -3.52 8.42 10.44
CA LEU A 44 -3.02 9.77 10.21
C LEU A 44 -1.49 9.83 10.29
N ASP A 45 -0.90 10.67 9.44
CA ASP A 45 0.52 11.05 9.51
C ASP A 45 0.86 11.78 10.82
N PHE A 46 2.15 11.70 11.22
CA PHE A 46 2.71 12.39 12.39
C PHE A 46 2.05 12.06 13.74
N THR A 47 1.57 10.82 13.87
CA THR A 47 1.12 10.24 15.14
C THR A 47 2.16 9.29 15.74
N PHE A 48 1.97 8.82 16.98
CA PHE A 48 3.00 8.06 17.71
C PHE A 48 3.18 6.60 17.27
N VAL A 49 2.14 5.96 16.72
CA VAL A 49 2.15 4.52 16.39
C VAL A 49 2.33 4.27 14.89
N CYS A 50 1.65 5.03 14.04
CA CYS A 50 1.67 4.87 12.58
C CYS A 50 3.08 4.82 11.95
N PRO A 51 4.08 5.65 12.33
CA PRO A 51 5.40 5.56 11.71
C PRO A 51 6.09 4.23 12.00
N SER A 52 5.82 3.62 13.17
CA SER A 52 6.42 2.33 13.54
C SER A 52 5.91 1.18 12.67
N GLU A 53 4.64 1.22 12.26
CA GLU A 53 4.03 0.20 11.39
C GLU A 53 4.61 0.25 9.97
N ILE A 54 4.75 1.46 9.42
CA ILE A 54 5.35 1.68 8.09
C ILE A 54 6.80 1.17 8.05
N LEU A 55 7.60 1.51 9.08
CA LEU A 55 8.97 1.02 9.23
C LEU A 55 9.04 -0.52 9.35
N ALA A 56 8.14 -1.11 10.14
CA ALA A 56 8.09 -2.56 10.32
C ALA A 56 7.76 -3.31 9.02
N HIS A 57 6.90 -2.74 8.17
CA HIS A 57 6.63 -3.27 6.84
C HIS A 57 7.82 -3.11 5.90
N HIS A 58 8.49 -1.95 5.92
CA HIS A 58 9.68 -1.69 5.10
C HIS A 58 10.80 -2.70 5.39
N HIS A 59 11.10 -2.97 6.67
CA HIS A 59 12.11 -3.96 7.06
C HIS A 59 11.79 -5.39 6.60
N ARG A 60 10.52 -5.69 6.28
CA ARG A 60 10.07 -7.04 5.87
C ARG A 60 9.89 -7.18 4.36
N ILE A 61 10.21 -6.15 3.56
CA ILE A 61 10.07 -6.21 2.09
C ILE A 61 10.78 -7.42 1.49
N ALA A 62 12.01 -7.72 1.91
CA ALA A 62 12.75 -8.90 1.44
C ALA A 62 11.98 -10.20 1.72
N LYS A 63 11.39 -10.33 2.91
CA LYS A 63 10.60 -11.50 3.31
C LYS A 63 9.28 -11.60 2.52
N PHE A 64 8.69 -10.48 2.12
CA PHE A 64 7.54 -10.49 1.21
C PHE A 64 7.95 -10.95 -0.20
N ALA A 65 9.13 -10.55 -0.68
CA ALA A 65 9.63 -11.00 -1.97
C ALA A 65 9.99 -12.50 -1.98
N GLU A 66 10.56 -13.04 -0.91
CA GLU A 66 10.86 -14.48 -0.78
C GLU A 66 9.62 -15.37 -0.77
N LYS A 67 8.51 -14.87 -0.25
CA LYS A 67 7.24 -15.61 -0.08
C LYS A 67 6.20 -15.28 -1.17
N GLY A 68 6.51 -14.32 -2.04
CA GLY A 68 5.67 -13.82 -3.11
C GLY A 68 5.81 -14.65 -4.37
#